data_AF-A0A953XHX0-F1
#
_entry.id   AF-A0A953XHX0-F1
#
_cell.length_a   1.000
_cell.length_b   1.000
_cell.length_c   1.000
_cell.angle_alpha   90.00
_cell.angle_beta   90.00
_cell.angle_gamma   90.00
#
_symmetry.space_group_name_H-M   'P 1'
#
loop_
_entity.id
_entity.type
_entity.pdbx_description
1 polymer ?
#
loop_
_entity_poly.entity_id
_entity_poly.type
_entity_poly.pdbx_seq_one_letter_code
_entity_poly.pdbx_strand_id
1 'polypeptide(L)'
;MLSLLNRLLGIPDEDRDNLFIGVFSDEDDVLHATEECRKADFNFYDVFTPYAVHGLDRAMGLPFSKVTWVTFLCGALGTTIAISGMTYISAWDWPLNIGGKPPFPFPAFVPIMFELTVLIGGVCTMLGLFAMCGIFPGKKARLFHPRVTDDRFVIVLEVDEDFDEAKCREIFGRHHVEEMKEVDPDYEVEPDQLEEMPPRPMHVEVSTPSEPAEEAKPAEEEKKPHSSDEASAKDEGGEA
;
A
#
# COMPACT_ATOMS: atom_id res chain seq x y z
N MET A 1 13.50 5.45 26.49
CA MET A 1 14.24 6.40 25.63
C MET A 1 15.16 5.67 24.66
N LEU A 2 15.97 4.71 25.12
CA LEU A 2 16.77 3.83 24.25
C LEU A 2 15.93 2.94 23.33
N SER A 3 14.84 2.32 23.82
CA SER A 3 13.92 1.54 22.96
C SER A 3 13.23 2.37 21.87
N LEU A 4 12.85 3.62 22.15
CA LEU A 4 12.30 4.53 21.12
C LEU A 4 13.36 4.96 20.10
N LEU A 5 14.62 5.10 20.53
CA LEU A 5 15.73 5.39 19.64
C LEU A 5 16.05 4.16 18.77
N ASN A 6 16.07 2.95 19.33
CA ASN A 6 16.26 1.69 18.59
C ASN A 6 15.12 1.44 17.59
N ARG A 7 13.86 1.72 17.97
CA ARG A 7 12.69 1.64 17.09
C ARG A 7 12.72 2.70 15.98
N LEU A 8 13.40 3.83 16.19
CA LEU A 8 13.64 4.87 15.19
C LEU A 8 14.86 4.55 14.29
N LEU A 9 15.87 3.84 14.81
CA LEU A 9 17.12 3.48 14.12
C LEU A 9 17.08 2.08 13.47
N GLY A 10 15.98 1.33 13.64
CA GLY A 10 15.84 -0.03 13.10
C GLY A 10 16.82 -1.05 13.69
N ILE A 11 17.31 -0.81 14.91
CA ILE A 11 18.12 -1.79 15.64
C ILE A 11 17.13 -2.81 16.23
N PRO A 12 17.25 -4.11 15.88
CA PRO A 12 16.28 -5.11 16.32
C PRO A 12 16.34 -5.29 17.84
N ASP A 13 15.18 -5.32 18.50
CA ASP A 13 15.06 -5.76 19.88
C ASP A 13 15.35 -7.27 19.97
N GLU A 14 15.90 -7.70 21.10
CA GLU A 14 16.54 -9.00 21.32
C GLU A 14 15.56 -10.13 21.68
N ASP A 15 14.26 -9.84 21.79
CA ASP A 15 13.17 -10.82 21.84
C ASP A 15 12.61 -10.96 20.42
N ARG A 16 13.04 -11.98 19.69
CA ARG A 16 12.55 -12.24 18.34
C ARG A 16 11.69 -13.49 18.35
N ASP A 17 10.40 -13.29 18.15
CA ASP A 17 9.44 -14.34 17.88
C ASP A 17 9.79 -15.05 16.56
N ASN A 18 9.46 -16.34 16.45
CA ASN A 18 9.59 -17.08 15.20
C ASN A 18 8.71 -16.42 14.13
N LEU A 19 9.05 -16.62 12.85
CA LEU A 19 8.26 -16.09 11.74
C LEU A 19 7.58 -17.22 10.98
N PHE A 20 6.31 -17.04 10.65
CA PHE A 20 5.56 -17.95 9.81
C PHE A 20 5.32 -17.34 8.43
N ILE A 21 5.79 -18.02 7.39
CA ILE A 21 5.81 -17.53 6.01
C ILE A 21 4.83 -18.35 5.17
N GLY A 22 3.98 -17.66 4.41
CA GLY A 22 3.18 -18.23 3.34
C GLY A 22 3.55 -17.60 1.99
N VAL A 23 3.82 -18.44 0.98
CA VAL A 23 4.16 -18.03 -0.39
C VAL A 23 2.99 -18.30 -1.32
N PHE A 24 2.63 -17.32 -2.13
CA PHE A 24 1.51 -17.33 -3.06
C PHE A 24 1.95 -16.88 -4.46
N SER A 25 1.21 -17.30 -5.49
CA SER A 25 1.45 -16.90 -6.89
C SER A 25 0.46 -15.90 -7.45
N ASP A 26 -0.72 -15.76 -6.85
CA ASP A 26 -1.78 -14.86 -7.31
C ASP A 26 -2.00 -13.68 -6.35
N GLU A 27 -2.42 -12.54 -6.90
CA GLU A 27 -2.70 -11.30 -6.16
C GLU A 27 -3.98 -11.41 -5.31
N ASP A 28 -5.04 -11.99 -5.87
CA ASP A 28 -6.34 -12.08 -5.21
C ASP A 28 -6.28 -13.01 -3.99
N ASP A 29 -5.55 -14.13 -4.12
CA ASP A 29 -5.31 -15.09 -3.05
C ASP A 29 -4.62 -14.41 -1.85
N VAL A 30 -3.61 -13.58 -2.10
CA VAL A 30 -2.86 -12.87 -1.04
C VAL A 30 -3.72 -11.82 -0.37
N LEU A 31 -4.50 -11.08 -1.17
CA LEU A 31 -5.37 -10.03 -0.65
C LEU A 31 -6.43 -10.63 0.29
N HIS A 32 -7.09 -11.72 -0.12
CA HIS A 32 -8.09 -12.40 0.69
C HIS A 32 -7.49 -13.14 1.89
N ALA A 33 -6.34 -13.80 1.72
CA ALA A 33 -5.62 -14.42 2.83
C ALA A 33 -5.23 -13.38 3.89
N THR A 34 -4.72 -12.22 3.47
CA THR A 34 -4.37 -11.12 4.37
C THR A 34 -5.60 -10.60 5.12
N GLU A 35 -6.74 -10.45 4.44
CA GLU A 35 -7.98 -10.00 5.07
C GLU A 35 -8.50 -11.00 6.11
N GLU A 36 -8.45 -12.30 5.82
CA GLU A 36 -8.84 -13.36 6.76
C GLU A 36 -7.86 -13.48 7.92
N CYS A 37 -6.56 -13.39 7.67
CA CYS A 37 -5.54 -13.39 8.72
C CYS A 37 -5.73 -12.21 9.68
N ARG A 38 -6.07 -11.03 9.17
CA ARG A 38 -6.41 -9.88 10.01
C ARG A 38 -7.69 -10.10 10.81
N LYS A 39 -8.74 -10.67 10.22
CA LYS A 39 -9.99 -11.02 10.95
C LYS A 39 -9.73 -12.06 12.04
N ALA A 40 -8.73 -12.90 11.84
CA ALA A 40 -8.27 -13.88 12.81
C ALA A 40 -7.33 -13.33 13.90
N ASP A 41 -7.02 -12.02 13.84
CA ASP A 41 -6.17 -11.28 14.78
C ASP A 41 -4.70 -11.72 14.81
N PHE A 42 -4.18 -12.20 13.68
CA PHE A 42 -2.76 -12.51 13.55
C PHE A 42 -1.91 -11.24 13.43
N ASN A 43 -0.76 -11.24 14.10
CA ASN A 43 0.23 -10.18 14.01
C ASN A 43 1.05 -10.32 12.72
N PHE A 44 0.98 -9.30 11.87
CA PHE A 44 1.76 -9.24 10.63
C PHE A 44 3.13 -8.63 10.89
N TYR A 45 4.17 -9.31 10.45
CA TYR A 45 5.49 -8.71 10.31
C TYR A 45 5.49 -7.76 9.10
N ASP A 46 5.24 -8.30 7.91
CA ASP A 46 5.05 -7.56 6.67
C ASP A 46 4.48 -8.46 5.57
N VAL A 47 3.96 -7.87 4.48
CA VAL A 47 3.55 -8.58 3.26
C VAL A 47 4.37 -8.09 2.09
N PHE A 48 5.19 -8.99 1.54
CA PHE A 48 6.08 -8.70 0.43
C PHE A 48 5.40 -9.00 -0.89
N THR A 49 5.40 -8.02 -1.77
CA THR A 49 4.76 -8.11 -3.09
C THR A 49 5.72 -7.59 -4.17
N PRO A 50 5.76 -8.22 -5.36
CA PRO A 50 6.63 -7.79 -6.46
C PRO A 50 6.20 -6.43 -7.05
N TYR A 51 4.93 -6.08 -6.88
CA TYR A 51 4.34 -4.83 -7.32
C TYR A 51 3.27 -4.36 -6.35
N ALA A 52 2.82 -3.10 -6.49
CA ALA A 52 1.82 -2.52 -5.61
C ALA A 52 0.43 -3.15 -5.84
N VAL A 53 0.00 -3.99 -4.89
CA VAL A 53 -1.34 -4.58 -4.85
C VAL A 53 -2.34 -3.56 -4.29
N HIS A 54 -3.42 -3.30 -5.03
CA HIS A 54 -4.41 -2.32 -4.61
C HIS A 54 -5.27 -2.83 -3.46
N GLY A 55 -5.35 -2.07 -2.36
CA GLY A 55 -6.17 -2.42 -1.21
C GLY A 55 -5.49 -3.32 -0.18
N LEU A 56 -4.24 -3.76 -0.44
CA LEU A 56 -3.46 -4.53 0.52
C LEU A 56 -3.19 -3.75 1.82
N ASP A 57 -2.98 -2.44 1.71
CA ASP A 57 -2.85 -1.51 2.85
C ASP A 57 -4.08 -1.57 3.78
N ARG A 58 -5.27 -1.62 3.19
CA ARG A 58 -6.53 -1.77 3.90
C ARG A 58 -6.71 -3.18 4.43
N ALA A 59 -6.31 -4.21 3.68
CA ALA A 59 -6.39 -5.60 4.11
C ALA A 59 -5.51 -5.84 5.35
N MET A 60 -4.27 -5.34 5.34
CA MET A 60 -3.34 -5.36 6.49
C MET A 60 -3.80 -4.45 7.64
N GLY A 61 -4.54 -3.38 7.35
CA GLY A 61 -4.99 -2.43 8.37
C GLY A 61 -3.94 -1.41 8.77
N LEU A 62 -3.07 -1.03 7.84
CA LEU A 62 -2.00 -0.07 8.10
C LEU A 62 -2.56 1.34 8.38
N PRO A 63 -1.92 2.11 9.29
CA PRO A 63 -2.26 3.50 9.50
C PRO A 63 -1.80 4.37 8.33
N PHE A 64 -2.38 5.58 8.22
CA PHE A 64 -1.94 6.55 7.23
C PHE A 64 -0.45 6.91 7.38
N SER A 65 0.23 7.09 6.25
CA SER A 65 1.65 7.44 6.21
C SER A 65 1.92 8.82 6.83
N LYS A 66 2.98 8.88 7.65
CA LYS A 66 3.45 10.11 8.31
C LYS A 66 4.28 11.01 7.38
N VAL A 67 4.64 10.52 6.19
CA VAL A 67 5.48 11.25 5.21
C VAL A 67 4.84 12.59 4.83
N THR A 68 3.51 12.63 4.68
CA THR A 68 2.77 13.85 4.33
C THR A 68 2.98 14.98 5.35
N TRP A 69 3.00 14.65 6.65
CA TRP A 69 3.24 15.64 7.70
C TRP A 69 4.67 16.17 7.67
N VAL A 70 5.65 15.31 7.37
CA VAL A 70 7.06 15.72 7.20
C VAL A 70 7.16 16.70 6.03
N THR A 71 6.58 16.37 4.87
CA THR A 71 6.57 17.24 3.69
C THR A 71 5.96 18.60 4.00
N PHE A 72 4.81 18.63 4.70
CA PHE A 72 4.11 19.86 5.04
C PHE A 72 4.95 20.77 5.94
N LEU A 73 5.52 20.22 7.02
CA LEU A 73 6.33 20.99 7.96
C LEU A 73 7.62 21.52 7.32
N CYS A 74 8.28 20.69 6.50
CA CYS A 74 9.49 21.10 5.78
C CYS A 74 9.19 22.14 4.69
N GLY A 75 8.07 22.01 3.98
CA GLY A 75 7.62 23.02 3.03
C GLY A 75 7.31 24.36 3.70
N ALA A 76 6.58 24.35 4.83
CA ALA A 76 6.31 25.54 5.62
C ALA A 76 7.59 26.21 6.15
N LEU A 77 8.56 25.41 6.58
CA LEU A 77 9.88 25.88 6.95
C LEU A 77 10.60 26.53 5.76
N GLY A 78 10.55 25.92 4.58
CA GLY A 78 11.14 26.47 3.36
C GLY A 78 10.55 27.81 2.95
N THR A 79 9.22 27.97 3.03
CA THR A 79 8.55 29.25 2.82
C THR A 79 9.01 30.30 3.85
N THR A 80 9.12 29.89 5.12
CA THR A 80 9.55 30.77 6.21
C THR A 80 11.00 31.25 6.01
N ILE A 81 11.89 30.35 5.60
CA ILE A 81 13.29 30.67 5.25
C ILE A 81 13.34 31.63 4.07
N ALA A 82 12.53 31.42 3.03
CA ALA A 82 12.50 32.29 1.86
C ALA A 82 12.05 33.72 2.23
N ILE A 83 10.94 33.86 2.96
CA ILE A 83 10.42 35.17 3.38
C ILE A 83 11.40 35.89 4.29
N SER A 84 11.91 35.19 5.32
CA SER A 84 12.83 35.78 6.28
C SER A 84 14.16 36.18 5.64
N GLY A 85 14.75 35.30 4.81
CA GLY A 85 16.00 35.56 4.12
C GLY A 85 15.91 36.73 3.13
N MET A 86 14.88 36.77 2.29
CA MET A 86 14.69 37.86 1.33
C MET A 86 14.40 39.19 2.04
N THR A 87 13.56 39.19 3.07
CA THR A 87 13.25 40.40 3.84
C THR A 87 14.49 40.93 4.56
N TYR A 88 15.27 40.03 5.16
CA TYR A 88 16.51 40.40 5.84
C TYR A 88 17.51 41.07 4.88
N ILE A 89 17.79 40.44 3.74
CA ILE A 89 18.75 40.97 2.75
C ILE A 89 18.26 42.30 2.15
N SER A 90 17.02 42.34 1.69
CA SER A 90 16.47 43.47 0.92
C SER A 90 16.08 44.68 1.78
N ALA A 91 15.66 44.46 3.03
CA ALA A 91 15.13 45.53 3.87
C ALA A 91 16.08 45.97 5.01
N TRP A 92 16.90 45.05 5.54
CA TRP A 92 17.71 45.32 6.73
C TRP A 92 19.22 45.37 6.45
N ASP A 93 19.76 44.35 5.78
CA ASP A 93 21.20 44.22 5.58
C ASP A 93 21.72 45.18 4.50
N TRP A 94 21.10 45.16 3.31
CA TRP A 94 21.50 46.02 2.20
C TRP A 94 20.29 46.56 1.43
N PRO A 95 19.65 47.63 1.93
CA PRO A 95 18.51 48.25 1.25
C PRO A 95 18.97 48.94 -0.04
N LEU A 96 18.69 48.32 -1.19
CA LEU A 96 18.99 48.87 -2.51
C LEU A 96 17.73 49.45 -3.16
N ASN A 97 17.81 50.70 -3.61
CA ASN A 97 16.74 51.30 -4.41
C ASN A 97 16.86 50.85 -5.87
N ILE A 98 16.11 49.82 -6.25
CA ILE A 98 16.06 49.27 -7.61
C ILE A 98 14.75 49.71 -8.27
N GLY A 99 14.82 50.71 -9.15
CA GLY A 99 13.67 51.17 -9.93
C GLY A 99 12.54 51.78 -9.10
N GLY A 100 12.83 52.34 -7.92
CA GLY A 100 11.85 53.03 -7.06
C GLY A 100 10.89 52.09 -6.32
N LYS A 101 11.14 50.78 -6.32
CA LYS A 101 10.28 49.78 -5.67
C LYS A 101 10.41 49.83 -4.13
N PRO A 102 9.34 49.48 -3.39
CA PRO A 102 9.44 49.35 -1.95
C PRO A 102 10.44 48.25 -1.56
N PRO A 103 11.04 48.33 -0.36
CA PRO A 103 12.05 47.37 0.12
C PRO A 103 11.52 45.93 0.25
N PHE A 104 10.20 45.73 0.26
CA PHE A 104 9.53 44.43 0.23
C PHE A 104 8.60 44.30 -0.99
N PRO A 105 9.12 43.99 -2.20
CA PRO A 105 8.31 43.78 -3.39
C PRO A 105 7.75 42.35 -3.43
N PHE A 106 6.67 42.09 -2.69
CA PHE A 106 6.08 40.74 -2.56
C PHE A 106 5.90 39.97 -3.88
N PRO A 107 5.36 40.55 -4.97
CA PRO A 107 5.17 39.81 -6.23
C PRO A 107 6.47 39.31 -6.87
N ALA A 108 7.59 40.02 -6.66
CA ALA A 108 8.90 39.62 -7.18
C ALA A 108 9.51 38.46 -6.38
N PHE A 109 9.07 38.27 -5.13
CA PHE A 109 9.56 37.22 -4.24
C PHE A 109 8.79 35.91 -4.41
N VAL A 110 7.59 35.93 -5.00
CA VAL A 110 6.74 34.72 -5.18
C VAL A 110 7.47 33.57 -5.88
N PRO A 111 8.19 33.77 -7.00
CA PRO A 111 8.91 32.67 -7.63
C PRO A 111 9.96 32.06 -6.71
N ILE A 112 10.72 32.89 -5.99
CA ILE A 112 11.78 32.43 -5.08
C ILE A 112 11.17 31.66 -3.89
N MET A 113 10.06 32.15 -3.32
CA MET A 113 9.34 31.44 -2.26
C MET A 113 8.89 30.07 -2.74
N PHE A 114 8.24 30.01 -3.90
CA PHE A 114 7.76 28.76 -4.49
C PHE A 114 8.90 27.74 -4.69
N GLU A 115 10.02 28.17 -5.29
CA GLU A 115 11.16 27.28 -5.53
C GLU A 115 11.76 26.75 -4.22
N LEU A 116 11.95 27.60 -3.20
CA LEU A 116 12.49 27.16 -1.91
C LEU A 116 11.54 26.22 -1.17
N THR A 117 10.23 26.47 -1.21
CA THR A 117 9.21 25.61 -0.62
C THR A 117 9.24 24.22 -1.26
N VAL A 118 9.25 24.14 -2.59
CA VAL A 118 9.25 22.87 -3.32
C VAL A 118 10.59 22.15 -3.17
N LEU A 119 11.71 22.85 -3.21
CA LEU A 119 13.04 22.28 -3.03
C LEU A 119 13.20 21.64 -1.65
N ILE A 120 12.91 22.40 -0.58
CA ILE A 120 13.07 21.91 0.80
C ILE A 120 12.02 20.83 1.09
N GLY A 121 10.77 21.04 0.65
CA GLY A 121 9.71 20.04 0.76
C GLY A 121 10.09 18.72 0.09
N GLY A 122 10.55 18.75 -1.16
CA GLY A 122 10.93 17.56 -1.93
C GLY A 122 12.11 16.81 -1.32
N VAL A 123 13.20 17.51 -1.00
CA VAL A 123 14.41 16.89 -0.42
C VAL A 123 14.10 16.28 0.95
N CYS A 124 13.40 17.00 1.83
CA CYS A 124 13.03 16.47 3.13
C CYS A 124 12.04 15.31 3.05
N THR A 125 11.15 15.29 2.05
CA THR A 125 10.24 14.15 1.81
C THR A 125 11.02 12.91 1.42
N MET A 126 11.98 13.03 0.49
CA MET A 126 12.81 11.92 0.07
C MET A 126 13.64 11.36 1.24
N LEU A 127 14.29 12.23 2.01
CA LEU A 127 15.04 11.83 3.19
C LEU A 127 14.14 11.23 4.28
N GLY A 128 12.95 11.79 4.47
CA GLY A 128 11.95 11.29 5.41
C GLY A 128 11.46 9.89 5.04
N LEU A 129 11.22 9.64 3.76
CA LEU A 129 10.87 8.31 3.25
C LEU A 129 11.97 7.29 3.55
N PHE A 130 13.24 7.62 3.23
CA PHE A 130 14.37 6.74 3.53
C PHE A 130 14.51 6.45 5.01
N ALA A 131 14.34 7.46 5.87
CA ALA A 131 14.38 7.27 7.31
C ALA A 131 13.22 6.38 7.83
N MET A 132 11.99 6.58 7.32
CA MET A 132 10.81 5.82 7.77
C MET A 132 10.83 4.37 7.30
N CYS A 133 11.26 4.11 6.05
CA CYS A 133 11.43 2.74 5.54
C CYS A 133 12.75 2.11 6.04
N GLY A 134 13.58 2.87 6.77
CA GLY A 134 14.89 2.46 7.22
C GLY A 134 15.81 2.04 6.07
N ILE A 135 15.73 2.69 4.91
CA ILE A 135 16.57 2.43 3.74
C ILE A 135 17.79 3.34 3.83
N PHE A 136 18.92 2.77 4.23
CA PHE A 136 20.19 3.47 4.34
C PHE A 136 21.21 2.91 3.34
N PRO A 137 22.13 3.73 2.81
CA PRO A 137 23.18 3.24 1.93
C PRO A 137 23.99 2.16 2.65
N GLY A 138 23.99 0.95 2.08
CA GLY A 138 24.68 -0.22 2.66
C GLY A 138 23.79 -1.17 3.47
N LYS A 139 22.49 -0.89 3.63
CA LYS A 139 21.56 -1.87 4.21
C LYS A 139 21.34 -3.03 3.24
N LYS A 140 21.51 -4.26 3.74
CA LYS A 140 21.19 -5.48 2.99
C LYS A 140 19.67 -5.63 2.86
N ALA A 141 19.22 -6.08 1.69
CA ALA A 141 17.82 -6.43 1.49
C ALA A 141 17.50 -7.69 2.29
N ARG A 142 16.46 -7.65 3.11
CA ARG A 142 15.94 -8.83 3.80
C ARG A 142 14.85 -9.42 2.90
N LEU A 143 15.12 -10.58 2.32
CA LEU A 143 14.18 -11.30 1.46
C LEU A 143 13.83 -12.63 2.12
N PHE A 144 12.53 -12.92 2.17
CA PHE A 144 11.99 -14.16 2.73
C PHE A 144 11.81 -15.27 1.68
N HIS A 145 11.78 -14.89 0.41
CA HIS A 145 11.78 -15.83 -0.71
C HIS A 145 12.48 -15.19 -1.92
N PRO A 146 13.31 -15.94 -2.67
CA PRO A 146 14.15 -15.38 -3.73
C PRO A 146 13.36 -14.77 -4.88
N ARG A 147 12.13 -15.25 -5.14
CA ARG A 147 11.23 -14.75 -6.22
C ARG A 147 10.25 -13.66 -5.79
N VAL A 148 10.38 -13.12 -4.58
CA VAL A 148 9.49 -12.06 -4.07
C VAL A 148 9.45 -10.84 -4.99
N THR A 149 10.57 -10.51 -5.60
CA THR A 149 10.70 -9.37 -6.52
C THR A 149 10.33 -9.71 -7.97
N ASP A 150 10.07 -10.97 -8.28
CA ASP A 150 9.75 -11.45 -9.63
C ASP A 150 8.25 -11.74 -9.77
N ASP A 151 7.76 -12.82 -9.14
CA ASP A 151 6.42 -13.37 -9.38
C ASP A 151 5.78 -14.05 -8.16
N ARG A 152 6.35 -13.88 -6.96
CA ARG A 152 5.80 -14.47 -5.74
C ARG A 152 5.42 -13.41 -4.73
N PHE A 153 4.28 -13.63 -4.10
CA PHE A 153 3.79 -12.84 -2.99
C PHE A 153 4.04 -13.61 -1.71
N VAL A 154 4.44 -12.90 -0.65
CA VAL A 154 4.83 -13.54 0.60
C VAL A 154 4.18 -12.82 1.78
N ILE A 155 3.42 -13.56 2.57
CA ILE A 155 2.88 -13.10 3.84
C ILE A 155 3.81 -13.59 4.94
N VAL A 156 4.26 -12.68 5.81
CA VAL A 156 5.09 -13.00 6.97
C VAL A 156 4.33 -12.61 8.24
N LEU A 157 4.08 -13.59 9.10
CA LEU A 157 3.41 -13.44 10.38
C LEU A 157 4.41 -13.63 11.52
N GLU A 158 4.22 -12.90 12.62
CA GLU A 158 4.95 -13.10 13.87
C GLU A 158 4.27 -14.23 14.66
N VAL A 159 5.07 -15.17 15.17
CA VAL A 159 4.60 -16.30 15.98
C VAL A 159 4.69 -15.91 17.46
N ASP A 160 3.62 -15.33 17.98
CA ASP A 160 3.47 -15.01 19.39
C ASP A 160 2.92 -16.18 20.23
N GLU A 161 2.79 -15.99 21.55
CA GLU A 161 2.25 -17.02 22.46
C GLU A 161 0.80 -17.42 22.13
N ASP A 162 0.04 -16.54 21.47
CA ASP A 162 -1.37 -16.74 21.09
C ASP A 162 -1.52 -17.25 19.64
N PHE A 163 -0.43 -17.53 18.94
CA PHE A 163 -0.43 -17.89 17.53
C PHE A 163 -1.00 -19.30 17.29
N ASP A 164 -2.19 -19.35 16.69
CA ASP A 164 -2.81 -20.59 16.24
C ASP A 164 -2.30 -21.00 14.85
N GLU A 165 -1.23 -21.78 14.84
CA GLU A 165 -0.61 -22.31 13.61
C GLU A 165 -1.59 -23.17 12.79
N ALA A 166 -2.47 -23.93 13.43
CA ALA A 166 -3.42 -24.81 12.73
C ALA A 166 -4.43 -23.98 11.93
N LYS A 167 -4.95 -22.91 12.55
CA LYS A 167 -5.84 -21.95 11.90
C LYS A 167 -5.14 -21.17 10.79
N CYS A 168 -3.89 -20.78 10.99
CA CYS A 168 -3.09 -20.10 9.95
C CYS A 168 -2.92 -21.00 8.71
N ARG A 169 -2.52 -22.26 8.91
CA ARG A 169 -2.42 -23.25 7.83
C ARG A 169 -3.75 -23.49 7.13
N GLU A 170 -4.87 -23.48 7.86
CA GLU A 170 -6.20 -23.60 7.27
C GLU A 170 -6.54 -22.42 6.36
N ILE A 171 -6.31 -21.18 6.83
CA ILE A 171 -6.56 -19.96 6.04
C ILE A 171 -5.70 -19.99 4.77
N PHE A 172 -4.39 -20.20 4.90
CA PHE A 172 -3.50 -20.26 3.74
C PHE A 172 -3.87 -21.39 2.77
N GLY A 173 -4.31 -22.54 3.29
CA GLY A 173 -4.77 -23.66 2.48
C GLY A 173 -6.04 -23.37 1.66
N ARG A 174 -6.90 -22.43 2.10
CA ARG A 174 -8.08 -22.00 1.34
C ARG A 174 -7.72 -21.07 0.16
N HIS A 175 -6.59 -20.37 0.25
CA HIS A 175 -6.14 -19.37 -0.72
C HIS A 175 -4.91 -19.86 -1.51
N HIS A 176 -4.88 -21.14 -1.89
CA HIS A 176 -3.90 -21.73 -2.83
C HIS A 176 -2.41 -21.45 -2.53
N VAL A 177 -2.01 -21.47 -1.26
CA VAL A 177 -0.60 -21.36 -0.86
C VAL A 177 0.30 -22.40 -1.55
N GLU A 178 1.44 -21.94 -2.08
CA GLU A 178 2.42 -22.82 -2.73
C GLU A 178 3.40 -23.43 -1.72
N GLU A 179 3.84 -22.62 -0.76
CA GLU A 179 4.85 -23.00 0.22
C GLU A 179 4.56 -22.35 1.59
N MET A 180 4.71 -23.13 2.65
CA MET A 180 4.67 -22.64 4.03
C MET A 180 5.97 -23.00 4.75
N LYS A 181 6.56 -22.03 5.44
CA LYS A 181 7.80 -22.22 6.21
C LYS A 181 7.71 -21.49 7.54
N GLU A 182 8.07 -22.17 8.62
CA GLU A 182 8.44 -21.50 9.86
C GLU A 182 9.94 -21.21 9.78
N VAL A 183 10.34 -19.97 10.00
CA VAL A 183 11.72 -19.54 9.90
C VAL A 183 12.14 -18.75 11.13
N ASP A 184 13.43 -18.84 11.43
CA ASP A 184 14.03 -17.99 12.44
C ASP A 184 13.93 -16.51 12.03
N PRO A 185 13.84 -15.58 12.99
CA PRO A 185 13.69 -14.14 12.75
C PRO A 185 14.90 -13.47 12.07
N ASP A 186 16.04 -14.17 12.01
CA ASP A 186 17.23 -13.78 11.27
C ASP A 186 17.41 -14.59 9.97
N TYR A 187 16.39 -15.34 9.55
CA TYR A 187 16.36 -16.00 8.26
C TYR A 187 16.41 -14.96 7.13
N GLU A 188 17.44 -15.10 6.31
CA GLU A 188 17.62 -14.32 5.09
C GLU A 188 17.94 -15.30 3.97
N VAL A 189 17.37 -15.07 2.80
CA VAL A 189 17.77 -15.80 1.60
C VAL A 189 19.22 -15.43 1.28
N GLU A 190 20.10 -16.42 1.26
CA GLU A 190 21.51 -16.21 0.95
C GLU A 190 21.69 -15.74 -0.51
N PRO A 191 22.71 -14.91 -0.80
CA PRO A 191 22.89 -14.30 -2.11
C PRO A 191 23.09 -15.30 -3.25
N ASP A 192 23.65 -16.47 -2.96
CA ASP A 192 23.87 -17.56 -3.92
C ASP A 192 22.54 -18.17 -4.40
N GLN A 193 21.55 -18.29 -3.52
CA GLN A 193 20.21 -18.77 -3.87
C GLN A 193 19.46 -17.83 -4.82
N LEU A 194 19.83 -16.54 -4.85
CA LEU A 194 19.29 -15.56 -5.79
C LEU A 194 19.90 -15.72 -7.20
N GLU A 195 21.16 -16.17 -7.29
CA GLU A 195 21.88 -16.32 -8.56
C GLU A 195 21.64 -17.69 -9.23
N GLU A 196 21.40 -18.74 -8.46
CA GLU A 196 21.22 -20.11 -8.97
C GLU A 196 19.84 -20.39 -9.59
N MET A 197 18.89 -19.44 -9.47
CA MET A 197 17.50 -19.71 -9.80
C MET A 197 17.21 -19.54 -11.30
N PRO A 198 16.46 -20.46 -11.94
CA PRO A 198 16.18 -20.37 -13.37
C PRO A 198 15.36 -19.11 -13.68
N PRO A 199 15.65 -18.43 -14.80
CA PRO A 199 14.86 -17.28 -15.22
C PRO A 199 13.42 -17.72 -15.46
N ARG A 200 12.47 -16.83 -15.14
CA ARG A 200 11.06 -17.05 -15.45
C ARG A 200 10.93 -17.50 -16.92
N PRO A 201 10.14 -18.55 -17.21
CA PRO A 201 9.75 -18.80 -18.59
C PRO A 201 9.07 -17.53 -19.14
N MET A 202 9.63 -16.95 -20.22
CA MET A 202 9.10 -15.73 -20.84
C MET A 202 7.67 -15.89 -21.40
N HIS A 203 7.16 -17.12 -21.39
CA HIS A 203 5.79 -17.46 -21.77
C HIS A 203 5.03 -17.85 -20.50
N VAL A 204 4.52 -16.85 -19.79
CA VAL A 204 3.32 -17.06 -18.99
C VAL A 204 2.18 -16.81 -19.95
N GLU A 205 1.35 -17.81 -20.20
CA GLU A 205 0.03 -17.58 -20.80
C GLU A 205 -0.65 -16.59 -19.86
N VAL A 206 -0.65 -15.30 -20.23
CA VAL A 206 -1.54 -14.33 -19.61
C VAL A 206 -2.90 -14.96 -19.73
N SER A 207 -3.51 -15.32 -18.60
CA SER A 207 -4.91 -15.70 -18.56
C SER A 207 -5.66 -14.48 -19.11
N THR A 208 -5.89 -14.49 -20.41
CA THR A 208 -6.81 -13.56 -21.04
C THR A 208 -8.08 -13.65 -20.22
N PRO A 209 -8.63 -12.53 -19.72
CA PRO A 209 -9.93 -12.54 -19.09
C PRO A 209 -10.84 -13.35 -20.00
N SER A 210 -11.48 -14.38 -19.44
CA SER A 210 -12.45 -15.18 -20.16
C SER A 210 -13.33 -14.21 -20.96
N GLU A 211 -13.36 -14.44 -22.26
CA GLU A 211 -14.08 -13.68 -23.27
C GLU A 211 -15.39 -13.14 -22.66
N PRO A 212 -15.67 -11.82 -22.70
CA PRO A 212 -16.89 -11.30 -22.12
C PRO A 212 -18.06 -12.02 -22.77
N ALA A 213 -18.88 -12.65 -21.91
CA ALA A 213 -20.01 -13.47 -22.29
C ALA A 213 -20.76 -12.85 -23.48
N GLU A 214 -20.80 -13.64 -24.56
CA GLU A 214 -21.55 -13.41 -25.78
C GLU A 214 -22.86 -12.67 -25.49
N GLU A 215 -22.92 -11.45 -26.03
CA GLU A 215 -24.02 -10.51 -25.98
C GLU A 215 -25.34 -11.25 -26.29
N ALA A 216 -26.14 -11.50 -25.24
CA ALA A 216 -27.43 -12.16 -25.36
C ALA A 216 -28.32 -11.34 -26.30
N LYS A 217 -28.62 -11.90 -27.49
CA LYS A 217 -29.59 -11.37 -28.44
C LYS A 217 -30.89 -10.97 -27.73
N PRO A 218 -31.49 -9.81 -28.04
CA PRO A 218 -32.77 -9.45 -27.45
C PRO A 218 -33.83 -10.47 -27.88
N ALA A 219 -34.54 -11.02 -26.89
CA ALA A 219 -35.65 -11.94 -27.09
C ALA A 219 -36.73 -11.30 -27.98
N GLU A 220 -37.10 -12.01 -29.05
CA GLU A 220 -38.29 -11.71 -29.83
C GLU A 220 -39.54 -11.78 -28.94
N GLU A 221 -40.38 -10.77 -29.08
CA GLU A 221 -41.66 -10.59 -28.43
C GLU A 221 -42.66 -11.68 -28.90
N GLU A 222 -42.77 -12.77 -28.15
CA GLU A 222 -43.75 -13.83 -28.41
C GLU A 222 -45.13 -13.45 -27.84
N LYS A 223 -46.00 -12.98 -28.74
CA LYS A 223 -47.37 -12.56 -28.50
C LYS A 223 -48.26 -13.76 -28.11
N LYS A 224 -48.61 -13.90 -26.82
CA LYS A 224 -49.50 -14.97 -26.35
C LYS A 224 -50.99 -14.60 -26.58
N PRO A 225 -51.84 -15.49 -27.12
CA PRO A 225 -53.25 -15.20 -27.38
C PRO A 225 -54.09 -15.28 -26.10
N HIS A 226 -55.08 -14.40 -26.07
CA HIS A 226 -56.09 -14.21 -25.04
C HIS A 226 -57.11 -15.37 -25.07
N SER A 227 -57.27 -16.09 -23.96
CA SER A 227 -58.41 -16.99 -23.74
C SER A 227 -58.45 -17.42 -22.27
N SER A 228 -59.39 -16.87 -21.50
CA SER A 228 -59.88 -17.48 -20.27
C SER A 228 -61.36 -17.15 -20.14
N ASP A 229 -62.18 -18.10 -20.59
CA ASP A 229 -63.58 -18.25 -20.18
C ASP A 229 -63.65 -18.95 -18.82
N GLU A 230 -64.81 -18.75 -18.16
CA GLU A 230 -65.35 -19.41 -16.95
C GLU A 230 -64.77 -18.95 -15.59
N ALA A 231 -65.54 -18.63 -14.54
CA ALA A 231 -66.96 -18.80 -14.21
C ALA A 231 -67.31 -17.79 -13.07
N SER A 232 -68.41 -17.03 -13.16
CA SER A 232 -69.72 -17.27 -12.51
C SER A 232 -69.76 -17.27 -10.96
N ALA A 233 -70.29 -16.19 -10.38
CA ALA A 233 -71.20 -16.13 -9.20
C ALA A 233 -71.52 -14.64 -8.93
N LYS A 234 -72.63 -14.05 -9.40
CA LYS A 234 -74.00 -13.99 -8.82
C LYS A 234 -74.10 -13.53 -7.35
N ASP A 235 -75.02 -12.58 -7.17
CA ASP A 235 -75.69 -12.04 -5.95
C ASP A 235 -75.08 -10.78 -5.32
N GLU A 236 -75.81 -9.75 -4.91
CA GLU A 236 -77.23 -9.30 -5.03
C GLU A 236 -77.30 -7.89 -4.38
N GLY A 237 -78.26 -7.04 -4.80
CA GLY A 237 -78.74 -5.83 -4.09
C GLY A 237 -77.88 -4.56 -4.24
N GLY A 238 -78.35 -3.43 -4.78
CA GLY A 238 -79.56 -2.66 -4.37
C GLY A 238 -79.20 -1.78 -3.16
N GLU A 239 -79.44 -0.48 -3.06
CA GLU A 239 -80.20 0.52 -3.81
C GLU A 239 -79.93 1.88 -3.10
N ALA A 240 -80.08 2.99 -3.83
CA ALA A 240 -80.17 4.40 -3.38
C ALA A 240 -78.91 5.13 -2.86
#